data_AF-A0A2V9IBW2-F1
#
_entry.id   AF-A0A2V9IBW2-F1
#
_cell.length_a   1.000
_cell.length_b   1.000
_cell.length_c   1.000
_cell.angle_alpha   90.00
_cell.angle_beta   90.00
_cell.angle_gamma   90.00
#
_symmetry.space_group_name_H-M   'P 1'
#
loop_
_entity.id
_entity.type
_entity.pdbx_description
1 polymer ?
#
loop_
_entity_poly.entity_id
_entity_poly.type
_entity_poly.pdbx_seq_one_letter_code
_entity_poly.pdbx_strand_id
1 'polypeptide(L)' 'LDAHRMVAVVERRTQARDHPILLTVPETHYLKCLILRAL' A
#
# COMPACT_ATOMS: atom_id res chain seq x y z
N LEU A 1 -16.44 14.66 -7.89
CA LEU A 1 -17.10 14.52 -6.57
C LEU A 1 -16.22 13.62 -5.74
N ASP A 2 -15.67 14.12 -4.64
CA ASP A 2 -14.88 13.31 -3.70
C ASP A 2 -15.78 12.68 -2.62
N ALA A 3 -15.26 11.69 -1.90
CA ALA A 3 -16.06 10.93 -0.93
C ALA A 3 -16.36 11.68 0.38
N HIS A 4 -15.61 12.73 0.73
CA HIS A 4 -15.77 13.53 1.96
C HIS A 4 -15.89 12.70 3.25
N ARG A 5 -15.15 11.58 3.34
CA ARG A 5 -15.10 10.71 4.53
C ARG A 5 -13.73 10.79 5.17
N MET A 6 -13.72 10.81 6.51
CA MET A 6 -12.49 10.55 7.25
C MET A 6 -12.18 9.05 7.20
N VAL A 7 -10.91 8.70 7.05
CA VAL A 7 -10.45 7.31 7.01
C VAL A 7 -9.21 7.14 7.89
N ALA A 8 -9.07 5.97 8.49
CA ALA A 8 -7.87 5.54 9.19
C ALA A 8 -7.18 4.42 8.39
N VAL A 9 -5.84 4.47 8.31
CA VAL A 9 -5.04 3.41 7.72
C VAL A 9 -4.94 2.26 8.71
N VAL A 10 -5.44 1.09 8.33
CA VAL A 10 -5.36 -0.12 9.15
C VAL A 10 -4.09 -0.91 8.83
N GLU A 11 -3.76 -1.03 7.55
CA GLU A 11 -2.58 -1.78 7.12
C GLU A 11 -1.99 -1.22 5.82
N ARG A 12 -0.68 -1.37 5.68
CA ARG A 12 0.05 -1.14 4.42
C ARG A 12 0.66 -2.46 3.98
N ARG A 13 0.26 -2.95 2.81
CA ARG A 13 0.78 -4.18 2.21
C ARG A 13 1.52 -3.85 0.92
N THR A 14 2.44 -4.74 0.56
CA THR A 14 3.17 -4.71 -0.71
C THR A 14 3.14 -6.11 -1.34
N GLN A 15 3.88 -6.29 -2.43
CA GLN A 15 4.15 -7.58 -3.05
C GLN A 15 4.57 -8.67 -2.03
N ALA A 16 4.14 -9.91 -2.31
CA ALA A 16 4.39 -11.06 -1.46
C ALA A 16 5.87 -11.49 -1.49
N ARG A 17 6.25 -12.40 -0.58
CA ARG A 17 7.66 -12.79 -0.34
C ARG A 17 8.34 -13.46 -1.52
N ASP A 18 7.57 -14.04 -2.44
CA ASP A 18 8.03 -14.61 -3.70
C ASP A 18 8.47 -13.55 -4.73
N HIS A 19 8.16 -12.27 -4.47
CA HIS A 19 8.54 -11.12 -5.30
C HIS A 19 9.35 -10.10 -4.47
N PRO A 20 10.65 -10.31 -4.24
CA PRO A 20 11.43 -9.46 -3.34
C PRO A 20 11.58 -8.02 -3.83
N ILE A 21 11.56 -7.07 -2.90
CA ILE A 21 11.91 -5.67 -3.15
C ILE A 21 13.41 -5.50 -2.87
N LEU A 22 14.16 -5.03 -3.85
CA LEU A 22 15.60 -4.77 -3.74
C LEU A 22 15.82 -3.33 -3.29
N LEU A 23 16.49 -3.13 -2.15
CA LEU A 23 16.72 -1.80 -1.57
C LEU A 23 17.53 -0.86 -2.49
N THR A 24 18.36 -1.42 -3.37
CA THR A 24 19.19 -0.67 -4.32
C THR A 24 18.51 -0.44 -5.69
N VAL A 25 17.34 -1.05 -5.93
CA VAL A 25 16.61 -0.97 -7.20
C VAL A 25 15.17 -0.57 -6.91
N PRO A 26 14.88 0.75 -6.77
CA PRO A 26 13.57 1.24 -6.33
C PRO A 26 12.42 0.82 -7.27
N GLU A 27 12.71 0.55 -8.54
CA GLU A 27 11.75 0.06 -9.55
C GLU A 27 11.12 -1.28 -9.14
N THR A 28 11.79 -2.08 -8.30
CA THR A 28 11.26 -3.36 -7.81
C THR A 28 10.09 -3.20 -6.83
N HIS A 29 9.87 -2.01 -6.28
CA HIS A 29 8.73 -1.69 -5.41
C HIS A 29 7.54 -1.20 -6.24
N TYR A 30 6.91 -2.09 -7.00
CA TYR A 30 5.86 -1.71 -7.96
C TYR A 30 4.44 -1.88 -7.42
N LEU A 31 4.17 -2.87 -6.56
CA LEU A 31 2.82 -3.15 -6.05
C LEU A 31 2.58 -2.52 -4.68
N LYS A 32 1.49 -1.74 -4.55
CA LYS A 32 1.09 -1.05 -3.32
C LYS A 32 -0.35 -1.39 -2.96
N CYS A 33 -0.63 -1.59 -1.67
CA CYS A 33 -1.99 -1.84 -1.18
C CYS A 33 -2.20 -1.17 0.18
N LEU A 34 -3.32 -0.47 0.32
CA LEU A 34 -3.75 0.17 1.56
C LEU A 34 -5.07 -0.44 2.01
N ILE A 35 -5.14 -0.84 3.27
CA ILE A 35 -6.39 -1.25 3.93
C ILE A 35 -6.85 -0.08 4.78
N LEU A 36 -8.04 0.45 4.45
CA LEU A 36 -8.59 1.64 5.09
C LEU A 36 -9.89 1.29 5.84
N ARG A 37 -10.12 1.98 6.95
CA ARG A 37 -11.39 1.97 7.69
C ARG A 37 -11.98 3.38 7.65
N ALA A 38 -13.23 3.51 7.21
CA ALA A 38 -13.96 4.76 7.33
C ALA A 38 -14.29 5.06 8.80
N LEU A 39 -14.18 6.34 9.18
CA LEU A 39 -14.54 6.85 10.51
C LEU A 39 -15.97 7.40 10.52
#